data_AF-A0AAW1YXX2-F1
#
_entry.id   AF-A0AAW1YXX2-F1
#
_cell.length_a   1.000
_cell.length_b   1.000
_cell.length_c   1.000
_cell.angle_alpha   90.00
_cell.angle_beta   90.00
_cell.angle_gamma   90.00
#
_symmetry.space_group_name_H-M   'P 1'
#
loop_
_entity.id
_entity.type
_entity.pdbx_description
1 polymer ?
#
loop_
_entity_poly.entity_id
_entity_poly.type
_entity_poly.pdbx_seq_one_letter_code
_entity_poly.pdbx_strand_id
1 'polypeptide(L)'
;MVTFPAVIDSGSEAKLCASLLKPNESLVMNIHLVHGNQSTLLLQEKAEEEFHRCFNFKAPLVEAESVQNIKVELHGKAFKMTEERKVMFKPYHPLTFIQTDKPIYNPGQTGEL
;
A
#
# COMPACT_ATOMS: atom_id res chain seq x y z
N MET A 1 -6.98 3.09 -14.63
CA MET A 1 -5.71 3.54 -14.01
C MET A 1 -5.75 3.22 -12.53
N VAL A 2 -4.69 2.63 -11.99
CA VAL A 2 -4.54 2.41 -10.55
C VAL A 2 -3.25 3.10 -10.08
N THR A 3 -3.35 3.86 -8.99
CA THR A 3 -2.23 4.60 -8.38
C THR A 3 -2.06 4.20 -6.92
N PHE A 4 -0.80 4.06 -6.51
CA PHE A 4 -0.39 3.71 -5.15
C PHE A 4 1.06 4.18 -4.91
N PRO A 5 1.49 4.35 -3.66
CA PRO A 5 2.88 4.68 -3.35
C PRO A 5 3.85 3.58 -3.81
N ALA A 6 4.98 3.96 -4.39
CA ALA A 6 6.00 2.99 -4.81
C ALA A 6 6.68 2.27 -3.63
N VAL A 7 6.69 2.91 -2.45
CA VAL A 7 7.27 2.41 -1.21
C VAL A 7 6.23 2.56 -0.09
N ILE A 8 5.98 1.49 0.66
CA ILE A 8 4.96 1.41 1.72
C ILE A 8 5.59 0.81 2.98
N ASP A 9 5.29 1.39 4.14
CA ASP A 9 5.75 0.84 5.43
C ASP A 9 5.03 -0.48 5.75
N SER A 10 5.80 -1.47 6.16
CA SER A 10 5.36 -2.78 6.64
C SER A 10 4.29 -2.61 7.72
N GLY A 11 3.17 -3.32 7.57
CA GLY A 11 2.06 -3.24 8.52
C GLY A 11 1.34 -1.90 8.60
N SER A 12 1.64 -0.90 7.77
CA SER A 12 0.91 0.38 7.76
C SER A 12 -0.45 0.27 7.06
N GLU A 13 -1.32 1.24 7.29
CA GLU A 13 -2.52 1.44 6.47
C GLU A 13 -2.13 2.24 5.23
N ALA A 14 -2.13 1.58 4.07
CA ALA A 14 -1.74 2.15 2.80
C ALA A 14 -2.97 2.48 1.94
N LYS A 15 -2.85 3.46 1.05
CA LYS A 15 -3.93 3.91 0.18
C LYS A 15 -3.63 3.60 -1.28
N LEU A 16 -4.60 3.03 -1.97
CA LEU A 16 -4.60 2.87 -3.43
C LEU A 16 -5.81 3.61 -4.01
N CYS A 17 -5.68 4.21 -5.19
CA CYS A 17 -6.79 4.84 -5.90
C CYS A 17 -6.98 4.19 -7.26
N ALA A 18 -8.23 3.92 -7.61
CA ALA A 18 -8.64 3.38 -8.88
C ALA A 18 -9.49 4.41 -9.63
N SER A 19 -9.16 4.60 -10.91
CA SER A 19 -9.92 5.43 -11.84
C SER A 19 -10.29 4.62 -13.07
N LEU A 20 -11.56 4.68 -13.45
CA LEU A 20 -12.07 4.16 -14.71
C LEU A 20 -12.76 5.30 -15.45
N LEU A 21 -12.35 5.54 -16.69
CA LEU A 21 -12.91 6.60 -17.53
C LEU A 21 -13.81 5.96 -18.58
N LYS A 22 -15.08 6.40 -18.61
CA LYS A 22 -16.08 6.09 -19.66
C LYS A 22 -16.03 4.64 -20.16
N PRO A 23 -16.37 3.65 -19.31
CA PRO A 23 -16.45 2.27 -19.77
C PRO A 23 -17.59 2.10 -20.78
N ASN A 24 -17.37 1.31 -21.83
CA ASN A 24 -18.39 1.00 -22.84
C ASN A 24 -19.24 -0.23 -22.47
N GLU A 25 -18.88 -0.94 -21.42
CA GLU A 25 -19.58 -2.10 -20.87
C GLU A 25 -19.39 -2.18 -19.35
N SER A 26 -20.15 -3.02 -18.67
CA SER A 26 -19.93 -3.29 -17.25
C SER A 26 -18.59 -4.00 -17.05
N LEU A 27 -17.71 -3.42 -16.23
CA LEU A 27 -16.39 -3.95 -15.93
C LEU A 27 -16.26 -4.31 -14.45
N VAL A 28 -15.52 -5.38 -14.18
CA VAL A 28 -15.09 -5.80 -12.84
C VAL A 28 -13.58 -5.65 -12.78
N MET A 29 -13.12 -4.81 -11.86
CA MET A 29 -11.71 -4.58 -11.55
C MET A 29 -11.32 -5.38 -10.32
N ASN A 30 -10.35 -6.28 -10.44
CA ASN A 30 -9.71 -6.97 -9.33
C ASN A 30 -8.30 -6.42 -9.16
N ILE A 31 -7.93 -6.06 -7.94
CA ILE A 31 -6.58 -5.62 -7.61
C ILE A 31 -6.00 -6.62 -6.61
N HIS A 32 -4.89 -7.23 -6.98
CA HIS A 32 -4.20 -8.24 -6.20
C HIS A 32 -2.82 -7.74 -5.78
N LEU A 33 -2.40 -8.17 -4.59
CA LEU A 33 -1.01 -8.17 -4.16
C LEU A 33 -0.41 -9.54 -4.43
N VAL A 34 0.67 -9.60 -5.20
CA VAL A 34 1.33 -10.83 -5.63
C VAL A 34 2.75 -10.89 -5.05
N HIS A 35 3.04 -11.98 -4.35
CA HIS A 35 4.36 -12.29 -3.81
C HIS A 35 4.72 -13.74 -4.12
N GLY A 36 5.63 -13.94 -5.08
CA GLY A 36 5.95 -15.27 -5.60
C GLY A 36 4.70 -15.96 -6.17
N ASN A 37 4.32 -17.10 -5.59
CA ASN A 37 3.13 -17.87 -6.01
C ASN A 37 1.86 -17.50 -5.22
N GLN A 38 1.95 -16.62 -4.22
CA GLN A 38 0.79 -16.14 -3.47
C GLN A 38 0.19 -14.90 -4.12
N SER A 39 -1.13 -14.87 -4.21
CA SER A 39 -1.93 -13.74 -4.68
C SER A 39 -3.04 -13.44 -3.69
N THR A 40 -3.07 -12.22 -3.17
CA THR A 40 -4.05 -11.74 -2.19
C THR A 40 -4.92 -10.68 -2.85
N LEU A 41 -6.24 -10.87 -2.86
CA LEU A 41 -7.18 -9.85 -3.36
C LEU A 41 -7.23 -8.67 -2.37
N LEU A 42 -6.86 -7.47 -2.85
CA LEU A 42 -6.94 -6.23 -2.07
C LEU A 42 -8.28 -5.52 -2.26
N LEU A 43 -8.77 -5.50 -3.50
CA LEU A 43 -10.00 -4.80 -3.87
C LEU A 43 -10.67 -5.51 -5.05
N GLN A 44 -11.99 -5.58 -4.99
CA GLN A 44 -12.84 -5.86 -6.14
C GLN A 44 -13.83 -4.71 -6.31
N GLU A 45 -13.84 -4.06 -7.47
CA GLU A 45 -14.74 -2.95 -7.79
C GLU A 45 -15.49 -3.25 -9.09
N LYS A 46 -16.82 -3.25 -9.04
CA LYS A 46 -17.66 -3.33 -10.23
C LYS A 46 -18.07 -1.91 -10.64
N ALA A 47 -17.88 -1.58 -11.91
CA ALA A 47 -18.22 -0.27 -12.46
C ALA A 47 -18.97 -0.39 -13.78
N GLU A 48 -20.08 0.35 -13.86
CA GLU A 48 -20.88 0.55 -15.07
C GLU A 48 -20.72 1.96 -15.65
N GLU A 49 -20.20 2.88 -14.84
CA GLU A 49 -19.95 4.28 -15.18
C GLU A 49 -18.50 4.67 -14.83
N GLU A 50 -18.13 5.90 -15.16
CA GLU A 50 -16.83 6.45 -14.74
C GLU A 50 -16.75 6.60 -13.22
N PHE A 51 -15.56 6.36 -12.66
CA PHE A 51 -15.34 6.55 -11.24
C PHE A 51 -13.89 6.92 -10.92
N HIS A 52 -13.72 7.58 -9.78
CA HIS A 52 -12.43 7.73 -9.09
C HIS A 52 -12.65 7.49 -7.59
N ARG A 53 -12.06 6.44 -7.05
CA ARG A 53 -12.21 6.06 -5.63
C ARG A 53 -10.88 5.61 -5.06
N CYS A 54 -10.67 5.88 -3.78
CA CYS A 54 -9.50 5.45 -3.05
C CYS A 54 -9.91 4.52 -1.91
N PHE A 55 -9.07 3.51 -1.67
CA PHE A 55 -9.31 2.43 -0.73
C PHE A 55 -8.07 2.26 0.12
N ASN A 56 -8.28 2.06 1.41
CA ASN A 56 -7.21 1.71 2.32
C ASN A 56 -7.07 0.19 2.38
N PHE A 57 -5.84 -0.29 2.48
CA PHE A 57 -5.52 -1.69 2.72
C PHE A 57 -4.40 -1.80 3.74
N LYS A 58 -4.37 -2.92 4.47
CA LYS A 58 -3.29 -3.22 5.40
C LYS A 58 -2.10 -3.78 4.63
N ALA A 59 -0.95 -3.12 4.71
CA ALA A 59 0.29 -3.63 4.14
C ALA A 59 0.72 -4.94 4.85
N PRO A 60 1.32 -5.91 4.13
CA PRO A 60 1.86 -7.10 4.76
C PRO A 60 2.96 -6.76 5.76
N LEU A 61 3.14 -7.64 6.74
CA LEU A 61 4.30 -7.59 7.62
C LEU A 61 5.49 -8.22 6.91
N VAL A 62 6.57 -7.46 6.80
CA VAL A 62 7.86 -7.88 6.23
C VAL A 62 9.00 -7.55 7.19
N GLU A 63 9.92 -8.49 7.36
CA GLU A 63 11.12 -8.38 8.22
C GLU A 63 12.28 -7.65 7.52
N ALA A 64 12.29 -7.66 6.18
CA ALA A 64 13.27 -6.98 5.33
C ALA A 64 12.55 -6.33 4.15
N GLU A 65 13.26 -5.48 3.40
CA GLU A 65 12.70 -4.89 2.18
C GLU A 65 12.21 -6.00 1.22
N SER A 66 10.95 -5.90 0.81
CA SER A 66 10.27 -6.89 -0.01
C SER A 66 9.64 -6.21 -1.23
N VAL A 67 10.16 -6.53 -2.42
CA VAL A 67 9.54 -6.09 -3.68
C VAL A 67 8.46 -7.10 -4.07
N GLN A 68 7.24 -6.62 -4.19
CA GLN A 68 6.06 -7.37 -4.58
C GLN A 68 5.39 -6.69 -5.78
N ASN A 69 4.34 -7.30 -6.30
CA ASN A 69 3.61 -6.74 -7.44
C ASN A 69 2.17 -6.44 -7.08
N ILE A 70 1.68 -5.26 -7.47
CA ILE A 70 0.26 -4.98 -7.56
C ILE A 70 -0.19 -5.38 -8.97
N LYS A 71 -1.02 -6.41 -9.05
CA LYS A 71 -1.62 -6.90 -10.29
C LYS A 71 -3.06 -6.42 -10.38
N VAL A 72 -3.39 -5.72 -11.45
CA VAL A 72 -4.74 -5.23 -11.76
C VAL A 72 -5.29 -6.05 -12.90
N GLU A 73 -6.45 -6.66 -12.68
CA GLU A 73 -7.20 -7.38 -13.70
C GLU A 73 -8.52 -6.66 -13.93
N LEU A 74 -8.81 -6.32 -15.19
CA LEU A 74 -10.06 -5.67 -15.59
C LEU A 74 -10.79 -6.61 -16.54
N HIS A 75 -12.01 -7.01 -16.18
CA HIS A 75 -12.81 -7.99 -16.91
C HIS A 75 -14.19 -7.43 -17.24
N GLY A 76 -14.56 -7.53 -18.51
CA GLY A 76 -15.91 -7.31 -19.02
C GLY A 76 -16.34 -8.46 -19.92
N LYS A 77 -17.41 -8.24 -20.67
CA LYS A 77 -17.94 -9.25 -21.61
C LYS A 77 -17.01 -9.39 -22.82
N ALA A 78 -16.54 -8.28 -23.37
CA ALA A 78 -15.65 -8.25 -24.54
C ALA A 78 -14.24 -7.79 -24.20
N PHE A 79 -14.04 -7.14 -23.06
CA PHE A 79 -12.76 -6.56 -22.66
C PHE A 79 -12.07 -7.37 -21.55
N LYS A 80 -10.78 -7.65 -21.71
CA LYS A 80 -9.92 -8.16 -20.65
C LYS A 80 -8.57 -7.46 -20.71
N MET A 81 -8.12 -6.98 -19.57
CA MET A 81 -6.82 -6.33 -19.43
C MET A 81 -6.16 -6.76 -18.13
N THR A 82 -4.85 -6.92 -18.17
CA THR A 82 -4.02 -7.13 -16.99
C THR A 82 -2.87 -6.14 -17.01
N GLU A 83 -2.63 -5.49 -15.88
CA GLU A 83 -1.49 -4.61 -15.65
C GLU A 83 -0.80 -5.04 -14.36
N GLU A 84 0.54 -4.98 -14.32
CA GLU A 84 1.30 -5.32 -13.13
C GLU A 84 2.37 -4.27 -12.87
N ARG A 85 2.46 -3.79 -11.63
CA ARG A 85 3.41 -2.77 -11.22
C ARG A 85 4.05 -3.14 -9.88
N LYS A 86 5.37 -2.95 -9.78
CA LYS A 86 6.14 -3.24 -8.57
C LYS A 86 5.83 -2.25 -7.46
N VAL A 87 5.80 -2.76 -6.22
CA VAL A 87 5.70 -2.01 -4.98
C VAL A 87 6.73 -2.56 -4.00
N MET A 88 7.37 -1.68 -3.23
CA MET A 88 8.31 -2.06 -2.19
C MET A 88 7.64 -1.91 -0.83
N PHE A 89 7.64 -2.98 -0.04
CA PHE A 89 7.33 -2.91 1.39
C PHE A 89 8.64 -2.86 2.17
N LYS A 90 8.79 -1.86 3.03
CA LYS A 90 9.97 -1.70 3.89
C LYS A 90 9.62 -1.92 5.36
N PRO A 91 10.48 -2.54 6.17
CA PRO A 91 10.23 -2.67 7.60
C PRO A 91 10.02 -1.30 8.24
N TYR A 92 9.04 -1.21 9.14
CA TYR A 92 8.80 0.02 9.89
C TYR A 92 9.87 0.17 10.98
N HIS A 93 10.63 1.25 10.90
CA HIS A 93 11.61 1.62 11.92
C HIS A 93 11.09 2.84 12.66
N PRO A 94 10.61 2.71 13.92
CA PRO A 94 10.13 3.85 14.67
C PRO A 94 11.26 4.85 14.91
N LEU A 95 11.01 6.12 14.62
CA LEU A 95 11.91 7.20 15.00
C LEU A 95 11.80 7.39 16.51
N THR A 96 12.86 7.03 17.23
CA THR A 96 12.93 7.20 18.67
C THR A 96 13.63 8.52 19.00
N PHE A 97 12.93 9.39 19.73
CA PHE A 97 13.48 10.64 20.25
C PHE A 97 13.61 10.53 21.77
N ILE A 98 14.75 10.94 22.30
CA ILE A 98 15.01 10.98 23.74
C ILE A 98 15.17 12.45 24.12
N GLN A 99 14.38 12.90 25.09
CA GLN A 99 14.48 14.23 25.66
C GLN A 99 14.83 14.08 27.13
N THR A 100 15.92 14.70 27.56
CA THR A 100 16.33 14.72 28.95
C THR A 100 15.82 15.99 29.63
N ASP A 101 15.69 16.00 30.96
CA ASP A 101 15.26 17.20 31.70
C ASP A 101 16.22 18.38 31.52
N LYS A 102 17.53 18.08 31.37
CA LYS A 102 18.58 19.08 31.11
C LYS A 102 19.57 18.62 30.05
N PRO A 103 20.22 19.56 29.35
CA PRO A 103 21.28 19.22 28.39
C PRO A 103 22.63 18.92 29.06
N ILE A 104 22.86 19.35 30.31
CA ILE A 104 24.13 19.20 31.04
C ILE A 104 23.85 18.86 32.51
N TYR A 105 24.61 17.91 33.07
CA TYR A 105 24.53 17.45 34.47
C TYR A 105 25.85 17.66 35.19
N ASN A 106 25.78 18.00 36.48
CA ASN A 106 26.95 18.03 37.35
C ASN A 106 27.34 16.62 37.84
N PRO A 107 28.60 16.38 38.24
CA PRO A 107 29.01 15.12 38.84
C PRO A 107 28.13 14.74 40.04
N GLY A 108 27.56 13.53 40.03
CA GLY A 108 26.68 13.01 41.08
C GLY A 108 25.18 13.31 40.89
N GLN A 109 24.80 14.10 39.88
CA GLN A 109 23.40 14.37 39.56
C GLN A 109 22.80 13.22 38.73
N THR A 110 21.60 12.77 39.09
CA THR A 110 20.81 11.81 38.28
C THR A 110 19.94 12.58 37.29
N GLY A 111 19.89 12.13 36.05
CA GLY A 111 19.00 12.69 35.02
C GLY A 111 17.68 11.94 34.93
N GLU A 112 16.64 12.67 34.52
CA GLU A 112 15.32 12.11 34.22
C GLU A 112 15.12 12.08 32.70
N LEU A 113 14.50 10.99 32.22
CA LEU A 113 14.16 10.72 30.83
C LEU A 113 12.66 10.92 30.58
#